data_AF-A0AA88U304-F1
#
_entry.id   AF-A0AA88U304-F1
#
_cell.length_a   1.000
_cell.length_b   1.000
_cell.length_c   1.000
_cell.angle_alpha   90.00
_cell.angle_beta   90.00
_cell.angle_gamma   90.00
#
_symmetry.space_group_name_H-M   'P 1'
#
loop_
_entity.id
_entity.type
_entity.pdbx_description
1 polymer ?
#
loop_
_entity_poly.entity_id
_entity_poly.type
_entity_poly.pdbx_seq_one_letter_code
_entity_poly.pdbx_strand_id
1 'polypeptide(L)'
;MEFLAQCNARKAKESNPACQVVVKRRTDDHPPQITVTFVNGVEEMFDATATPAQDIRNMILEKGQMVETEQMFKEAGEKWPVVIPEEELSQSFPGTKICTFVRGVLDCLTRRHAPNEIQECLTAIHKLKPLYCTCP
;
A
#
# COMPACT_ATOMS: atom_id res chain seq x y z
N MET A 1 -7.29 18.11 14.90
CA MET A 1 -8.10 18.64 13.76
C MET A 1 -7.33 18.69 12.43
N GLU A 2 -6.04 18.35 12.41
CA GLU A 2 -5.17 18.48 11.24
C GLU A 2 -5.59 17.61 10.04
N PHE A 3 -6.12 16.42 10.30
CA PHE A 3 -6.59 15.51 9.24
C PHE A 3 -7.68 16.15 8.36
N LEU A 4 -8.67 16.80 8.97
CA LEU A 4 -9.75 17.47 8.24
C LEU A 4 -9.22 18.62 7.36
N ALA A 5 -8.21 19.35 7.83
CA ALA A 5 -7.57 20.40 7.05
C ALA A 5 -6.86 19.82 5.81
N GLN A 6 -6.23 18.65 5.93
CA GLN A 6 -5.59 17.96 4.81
C GLN A 6 -6.61 17.47 3.77
N CYS A 7 -7.73 16.88 4.20
CA CYS A 7 -8.81 16.48 3.28
C CYS A 7 -9.41 17.69 2.53
N ASN A 8 -9.44 18.86 3.18
CA ASN A 8 -9.97 20.08 2.59
C ASN A 8 -8.97 20.86 1.72
N ALA A 9 -7.70 20.44 1.70
CA ALA A 9 -6.67 21.10 0.91
C ALA A 9 -7.00 21.01 -0.59
N ARG A 10 -6.64 22.07 -1.34
CA ARG A 10 -6.89 22.17 -2.78
C ARG A 10 -6.41 20.91 -3.54
N LYS A 11 -5.19 20.46 -3.25
CA LYS A 11 -4.59 19.27 -3.86
C LYS A 11 -5.42 18.00 -3.63
N ALA A 12 -6.00 17.83 -2.43
CA ALA A 12 -6.83 16.66 -2.13
C ALA A 12 -8.15 16.70 -2.91
N LYS A 13 -8.82 17.86 -2.94
CA LYS A 13 -10.07 18.05 -3.69
C LYS A 13 -9.89 17.91 -5.20
N GLU A 14 -8.79 18.41 -5.74
CA GLU A 14 -8.46 18.24 -7.17
C GLU A 14 -8.13 16.79 -7.52
N SER A 15 -7.49 16.04 -6.60
CA SER A 15 -7.16 14.63 -6.85
C SER A 15 -8.39 13.72 -6.89
N ASN A 16 -9.42 14.01 -6.08
CA ASN A 16 -10.68 13.26 -6.09
C ASN A 16 -11.85 14.21 -5.81
N PRO A 17 -12.45 14.83 -6.86
CA PRO A 17 -13.54 15.78 -6.68
C PRO A 17 -14.87 15.11 -6.29
N ALA A 18 -15.00 13.80 -6.48
CA ALA A 18 -16.19 13.04 -6.09
C ALA A 18 -16.19 12.65 -4.60
N CYS A 19 -15.04 12.73 -3.93
CA CYS A 19 -14.91 12.40 -2.51
C CYS A 19 -15.69 13.39 -1.64
N GLN A 20 -16.60 12.86 -0.82
CA GLN A 20 -17.40 13.65 0.11
C GLN A 20 -16.83 13.54 1.53
N VAL A 21 -16.61 14.69 2.18
CA VAL A 21 -16.11 14.76 3.55
C VAL A 21 -17.22 15.23 4.47
N VAL A 22 -17.64 14.38 5.41
CA VAL A 22 -18.70 14.67 6.38
C VAL A 22 -18.12 14.69 7.79
N VAL A 23 -18.43 15.75 8.54
CA VAL A 23 -17.98 15.89 9.94
C VAL A 23 -19.18 15.75 10.86
N LYS A 24 -19.20 14.69 11.68
CA LYS A 24 -20.20 14.49 12.73
C LYS A 24 -19.59 14.89 14.07
N ARG A 25 -20.11 15.96 14.68
CA ARG A 25 -19.76 16.35 16.05
C ARG A 25 -20.62 15.53 16.99
N ARG A 26 -20.00 14.75 17.86
CA ARG A 26 -20.69 13.99 18.91
C ARG A 26 -20.36 14.60 20.28
N THR A 27 -21.25 14.42 21.23
CA THR A 27 -21.10 14.88 22.63
C THR A 27 -20.98 13.72 23.61
N ASP A 28 -20.78 12.51 23.10
CA ASP A 28 -20.63 11.30 23.91
C ASP A 28 -19.16 11.04 24.25
N ASP A 29 -18.93 10.21 25.27
CA ASP A 29 -17.59 9.89 25.82
C ASP A 29 -16.77 8.93 24.93
N HIS A 30 -17.14 8.81 23.65
CA HIS A 30 -16.43 7.92 22.71
C HIS A 30 -15.24 8.64 22.07
N PRO A 31 -14.12 7.94 21.85
CA PRO A 31 -12.95 8.52 21.19
C PRO A 31 -13.26 8.99 19.76
N PRO A 32 -12.49 9.95 19.23
CA PRO A 32 -12.65 10.41 17.86
C PRO A 32 -12.32 9.29 16.87
N GLN A 33 -13.22 9.07 15.92
CA GLN A 33 -13.09 8.04 14.90
C GLN A 33 -13.21 8.66 13.51
N ILE A 34 -12.47 8.10 12.56
CA ILE A 34 -12.52 8.45 11.15
C ILE A 34 -13.00 7.22 10.40
N THR A 35 -14.11 7.37 9.68
CA THR A 35 -14.64 6.30 8.83
C THR A 35 -14.41 6.68 7.38
N VAL A 36 -13.86 5.76 6.59
CA VAL A 36 -13.61 5.95 5.16
C VAL A 36 -14.32 4.85 4.39
N THR A 37 -15.11 5.25 3.40
CA THR A 37 -15.74 4.34 2.44
C THR A 37 -14.95 4.37 1.14
N PHE A 38 -14.44 3.22 0.72
CA PHE A 38 -13.70 3.06 -0.52
C PHE A 38 -14.64 2.85 -1.72
N VAL A 39 -14.10 2.94 -2.94
CA VAL A 39 -14.86 2.87 -4.20
C VAL A 39 -15.66 1.58 -4.39
N ASN A 40 -15.22 0.49 -3.77
CA ASN A 40 -15.89 -0.81 -3.78
C ASN A 40 -16.97 -0.95 -2.69
N GLY A 41 -17.22 0.10 -1.91
CA GLY A 41 -18.17 0.10 -0.79
C GLY A 41 -17.61 -0.45 0.52
N VAL A 42 -16.33 -0.83 0.59
CA VAL A 42 -15.70 -1.25 1.84
C VAL A 42 -15.56 -0.05 2.78
N GLU A 43 -16.04 -0.18 4.00
CA GLU A 43 -15.89 0.81 5.06
C GLU A 43 -14.78 0.39 6.02
N GLU A 44 -13.84 1.30 6.29
CA GLU A 44 -12.77 1.09 7.27
C GLU A 44 -12.84 2.19 8.33
N MET A 45 -12.63 1.81 9.59
CA MET A 45 -12.62 2.72 10.74
C MET A 45 -11.19 2.87 11.27
N PHE A 46 -10.74 4.12 11.39
CA PHE A 46 -9.44 4.50 11.93
C PHE A 46 -9.62 5.20 13.27
N ASP A 47 -8.81 4.80 14.25
CA ASP A 47 -8.71 5.48 15.55
C ASP A 47 -7.91 6.78 15.41
N ALA A 48 -8.53 7.91 15.77
CA ALA A 48 -7.94 9.24 15.67
C ALA A 48 -7.47 9.80 17.03
N THR A 49 -7.44 8.96 18.08
CA THR A 49 -7.04 9.34 19.44
C THR A 49 -5.52 9.39 19.57
N ALA A 50 -4.85 8.31 19.15
CA ALA A 50 -3.41 8.15 19.29
C ALA A 50 -2.66 8.23 17.95
N THR A 51 -3.37 8.10 16.83
CA THR A 51 -2.76 8.03 15.51
C THR A 51 -2.58 9.43 14.91
N PRO A 52 -1.36 9.84 14.51
CA PRO A 52 -1.13 11.11 13.83
C PRO A 52 -1.88 11.23 12.50
N ALA A 53 -2.26 12.45 12.12
CA ALA A 53 -3.01 12.71 10.90
C ALA A 53 -2.26 12.29 9.61
N GLN A 54 -0.93 12.37 9.61
CA GLN A 54 -0.10 11.91 8.50
C GLN A 54 -0.16 10.39 8.34
N ASP A 55 -0.12 9.66 9.45
CA ASP A 55 -0.14 8.20 9.44
C ASP A 55 -1.52 7.70 9.00
N ILE A 56 -2.60 8.30 9.53
CA ILE A 56 -3.97 7.99 9.07
C ILE A 56 -4.11 8.22 7.56
N ARG A 57 -3.54 9.32 7.04
CA ARG A 57 -3.53 9.59 5.59
C ARG A 57 -2.81 8.51 4.82
N ASN A 58 -1.62 8.09 5.26
CA ASN A 58 -0.85 7.06 4.60
C ASN A 58 -1.59 5.71 4.62
N MET A 59 -2.15 5.34 5.78
CA MET A 59 -2.95 4.12 5.92
C MET A 59 -4.14 4.09 4.96
N ILE A 60 -4.85 5.21 4.80
CA ILE A 60 -5.99 5.31 3.85
C ILE A 60 -5.51 5.14 2.41
N LEU A 61 -4.39 5.75 2.04
CA LEU A 61 -3.83 5.65 0.68
C LEU A 61 -3.35 4.23 0.37
N GLU A 62 -2.64 3.60 1.30
CA GLU A 62 -2.17 2.21 1.18
C GLU A 62 -3.35 1.24 1.06
N LYS A 63 -4.36 1.39 1.92
CA LYS A 63 -5.59 0.59 1.83
C LYS A 63 -6.33 0.80 0.52
N GLY A 64 -6.41 2.04 0.05
CA GLY A 64 -7.01 2.38 -1.24
C GLY A 64 -6.33 1.66 -2.41
N GLN A 65 -4.99 1.63 -2.44
CA GLN A 65 -4.23 0.93 -3.47
C GLN A 65 -4.47 -0.58 -3.45
N MET A 66 -4.54 -1.19 -2.26
CA MET A 66 -4.85 -2.63 -2.13
C MET A 66 -6.25 -2.95 -2.64
N VAL A 67 -7.24 -2.13 -2.28
CA VAL A 67 -8.64 -2.27 -2.72
C VAL A 67 -8.78 -2.10 -4.23
N GLU A 68 -8.11 -1.10 -4.80
CA GLU A 68 -8.10 -0.86 -6.25
C GLU A 68 -7.45 -2.03 -7.00
N THR A 69 -6.32 -2.54 -6.48
CA THR A 69 -5.64 -3.68 -7.09
C THR A 69 -6.51 -4.93 -7.03
N GLU A 70 -7.09 -5.24 -5.87
CA GLU A 70 -8.03 -6.35 -5.74
C GLU A 70 -9.18 -6.24 -6.75
N GLN A 71 -9.71 -5.04 -6.96
CA GLN A 71 -10.78 -4.79 -7.92
C GLN A 71 -10.31 -5.06 -9.37
N MET A 72 -9.11 -4.61 -9.75
CA MET A 72 -8.53 -4.90 -11.08
C MET A 72 -8.38 -6.41 -11.32
N PHE A 73 -7.94 -7.18 -10.32
CA PHE A 73 -7.81 -8.64 -10.44
C PHE A 73 -9.18 -9.32 -10.56
N LYS A 74 -10.17 -8.88 -9.77
CA LYS A 74 -11.54 -9.39 -9.86
C LYS A 74 -12.16 -9.13 -11.24
N GLU A 75 -11.93 -7.95 -11.82
CA GLU A 75 -12.42 -7.60 -13.17
C GLU A 75 -11.78 -8.44 -14.27
N ALA A 76 -10.51 -8.82 -14.11
CA ALA A 76 -9.82 -9.74 -15.01
C ALA A 76 -10.24 -11.22 -14.82
N GLY A 77 -11.06 -11.54 -13.80
CA GLY A 77 -11.43 -12.90 -13.44
C GLY A 77 -10.32 -13.68 -12.73
N GLU A 78 -9.27 -12.99 -12.27
CA GLU A 78 -8.12 -13.57 -11.61
C GLU A 78 -8.29 -13.58 -10.08
N LYS A 79 -7.70 -14.60 -9.44
CA LYS A 79 -7.75 -14.76 -7.99
C LYS A 79 -6.81 -13.77 -7.28
N TRP A 80 -7.34 -13.08 -6.28
CA TRP A 80 -6.58 -12.20 -5.39
C TRP A 80 -6.67 -12.71 -3.94
N PRO A 81 -5.57 -12.78 -3.17
CA PRO A 81 -4.19 -12.49 -3.54
C PRO A 81 -3.61 -13.54 -4.50
N VAL A 82 -2.68 -13.12 -5.35
CA VAL A 82 -1.97 -14.03 -6.26
C VAL A 82 -1.06 -14.93 -5.44
N VAL A 83 -1.45 -16.19 -5.27
CA VAL A 83 -0.59 -17.22 -4.68
C VAL A 83 0.33 -17.73 -5.78
N ILE A 84 1.62 -17.40 -5.67
CA ILE A 84 2.66 -17.92 -6.55
C ILE A 84 3.07 -19.30 -6.01
N PRO A 85 2.92 -20.38 -6.79
CA PRO A 85 3.33 -21.71 -6.37
C PRO A 85 4.86 -21.78 -6.18
N GLU A 86 5.32 -22.60 -5.23
CA GLU A 86 6.76 -22.71 -4.90
C GLU A 86 7.58 -23.23 -6.07
N GLU A 87 6.98 -24.04 -6.93
CA GLU A 87 7.60 -24.57 -8.14
C GLU A 87 7.95 -23.45 -9.13
N GLU A 88 7.14 -22.39 -9.24
CA GLU A 88 7.42 -21.23 -10.10
C GLU A 88 8.52 -20.34 -9.50
N LEU A 89 8.65 -20.27 -8.17
CA LEU A 89 9.75 -19.54 -7.51
C LEU A 89 11.11 -20.21 -7.75
N SER A 90 11.14 -21.54 -7.90
CA SER A 90 12.36 -22.31 -8.13
C SER A 90 12.84 -22.30 -9.60
N GLN A 91 12.00 -21.83 -10.53
CA GLN A 91 12.33 -21.83 -11.95
C GLN A 91 13.25 -20.66 -12.30
N SER A 92 14.45 -20.99 -12.77
CA SER A 92 15.37 -20.01 -13.36
C SER A 92 14.83 -19.59 -14.74
N PHE A 93 14.30 -18.38 -14.87
CA PHE A 93 13.87 -17.82 -16.16
C PHE A 93 15.07 -17.22 -16.91
N PRO A 94 15.57 -17.86 -17.99
CA PRO A 94 16.81 -17.47 -18.67
C PRO A 94 16.72 -16.16 -19.48
N GLY A 95 15.58 -15.47 -19.47
CA GLY A 95 15.36 -14.17 -20.12
C GLY A 95 15.41 -12.96 -19.17
N THR A 96 15.39 -13.17 -17.86
CA THR A 96 15.42 -12.07 -16.90
C THR A 96 16.85 -11.54 -16.82
N LYS A 97 17.10 -10.36 -17.40
CA LYS A 97 18.35 -9.62 -17.24
C LYS A 97 18.44 -9.15 -15.79
N ILE A 98 18.80 -10.05 -14.88
CA ILE A 98 19.19 -9.70 -13.52
C ILE A 98 20.48 -8.92 -13.67
N CYS A 99 20.36 -7.59 -13.69
CA CYS A 99 21.50 -6.70 -13.62
C CYS A 99 22.34 -7.18 -12.45
N THR A 100 23.61 -7.49 -12.70
CA THR A 100 24.53 -8.27 -11.85
C THR A 100 24.75 -7.75 -10.42
N PHE A 101 24.08 -6.66 -10.05
CA PHE A 101 24.02 -6.12 -8.70
C PHE A 101 23.19 -6.97 -7.71
N VAL A 102 22.15 -7.67 -8.18
CA VAL A 102 21.20 -8.39 -7.29
C VAL A 102 21.80 -9.69 -6.73
N ARG A 103 22.72 -10.33 -7.44
CA ARG A 103 23.33 -11.59 -6.99
C ARG A 103 24.24 -11.37 -5.76
N GLY A 104 24.95 -10.24 -5.70
CA GLY A 104 25.75 -9.88 -4.52
C GLY A 104 24.93 -9.48 -3.29
N VAL A 105 23.72 -8.91 -3.48
CA VAL A 105 22.83 -8.55 -2.36
C VAL A 105 22.11 -9.79 -1.82
N LEU A 106 21.68 -10.71 -2.68
CA LEU A 106 21.03 -11.96 -2.26
C LEU A 106 22.00 -12.91 -1.55
N ASP A 107 23.28 -12.96 -1.97
CA ASP A 107 24.34 -13.68 -1.26
C ASP A 107 24.71 -13.03 0.09
N CYS A 108 24.59 -11.70 0.20
CA CYS A 108 24.79 -10.99 1.48
C CYS A 108 23.65 -11.25 2.47
N LEU A 109 22.39 -11.28 2.00
CA LEU A 109 21.20 -11.48 2.83
C LEU A 109 21.05 -12.93 3.33
N THR A 110 21.55 -13.91 2.59
CA THR A 110 21.52 -15.32 3.01
C THR A 110 22.63 -15.69 4.00
N ARG A 111 23.68 -14.87 4.15
CA ARG A 111 24.79 -15.15 5.09
C ARG A 111 24.74 -14.41 6.42
N ARG A 112 23.89 -13.38 6.58
CA ARG A 112 23.76 -12.68 7.87
C ARG A 112 22.30 -12.32 8.18
N HIS A 113 21.79 -12.98 9.22
CA HIS A 113 20.70 -12.55 10.11
C HIS A 113 19.23 -12.78 9.75
N ALA A 114 18.44 -12.66 10.82
CA ALA A 114 17.20 -13.33 11.21
C ALA A 114 15.95 -13.02 10.35
N PRO A 115 14.91 -13.88 10.39
CA PRO A 115 13.72 -13.81 9.52
C PRO A 115 12.88 -12.52 9.57
N ASN A 116 13.19 -11.58 10.47
CA ASN A 116 12.43 -10.33 10.61
C ASN A 116 12.95 -9.17 9.72
N GLU A 117 14.16 -9.27 9.14
CA GLU A 117 14.71 -8.23 8.23
C GLU A 117 14.34 -8.47 6.74
N ILE A 118 13.76 -9.64 6.42
CA ILE A 118 13.34 -9.99 5.04
C ILE A 118 12.22 -9.08 4.54
N GLN A 119 11.33 -8.64 5.44
CA GLN A 119 10.22 -7.75 5.12
C GLN A 119 10.70 -6.34 4.74
N GLU A 120 11.74 -5.82 5.41
CA GLU A 120 12.34 -4.53 5.06
C GLU A 120 13.07 -4.59 3.72
N CYS A 121 13.72 -5.72 3.42
CA CYS A 121 14.38 -5.95 2.15
C CYS A 121 13.39 -6.05 0.98
N LEU A 122 12.27 -6.76 1.16
CA LEU A 122 11.18 -6.80 0.17
C LEU A 122 10.55 -5.42 -0.05
N THR A 123 10.41 -4.64 1.02
CA THR A 123 9.93 -3.25 0.94
C THR A 123 10.92 -2.34 0.20
N ALA A 124 12.22 -2.53 0.41
CA ALA A 124 13.27 -1.81 -0.32
C ALA A 124 13.31 -2.18 -1.82
N ILE A 125 13.10 -3.45 -2.15
CA ILE A 125 12.98 -3.92 -3.56
C ILE A 125 11.73 -3.33 -4.21
N HIS A 126 10.60 -3.26 -3.50
CA HIS A 126 9.37 -2.65 -4.01
C HIS A 126 9.53 -1.13 -4.25
N LYS A 127 10.34 -0.44 -3.43
CA LYS A 127 10.71 0.98 -3.61
C LYS A 127 11.66 1.24 -4.77
N LEU A 128 12.44 0.24 -5.20
CA LEU A 128 13.37 0.36 -6.33
C LEU A 128 12.72 0.06 -7.69
N LYS A 129 11.51 -0.50 -7.71
CA LYS A 129 10.73 -0.82 -8.92
C LYS A 129 10.55 0.33 -9.94
N PRO A 130 10.51 1.64 -9.58
CA PRO A 130 10.32 2.69 -10.59
C PRO A 130 11.58 3.05 -11.38
N LEU A 131 12.75 2.43 -11.15
CA LEU A 131 13.97 2.70 -11.93
C LEU A 131 14.22 1.73 -13.10
N TYR A 132 13.37 0.73 -13.32
CA TYR A 132 13.64 -0.35 -14.29
C TYR A 132 12.68 -0.39 -15.49
N CYS A 133 11.75 0.56 -15.60
CA CYS A 133 10.77 0.60 -16.68
C CYS A 133 10.84 1.90 -17.49
N THR A 134 12.05 2.35 -17.84
CA THR A 134 12.21 3.19 -19.03
C THR A 134 13.46 2.75 -19.76
N CYS A 135 13.28 1.99 -20.84
CA CYS A 135 14.12 2.10 -22.02
C CYS A 135 13.33 1.62 -23.26
N PRO A 136 13.58 2.28 -24.41
CA PRO A 136 12.71 2.33 -25.59
C PRO A 136 12.62 1.03 -26.41
#